data_AF-V4ASD3-F1
#
_entry.id   AF-V4ASD3-F1
#
_cell.length_a   1.000
_cell.length_b   1.000
_cell.length_c   1.000
_cell.angle_alpha   90.00
_cell.angle_beta   90.00
_cell.angle_gamma   90.00
#
_symmetry.space_group_name_H-M   'P 1'
#
loop_
_entity.id
_entity.type
_entity.pdbx_description
1 polymer ?
#
loop_
_entity_poly.entity_id
_entity_poly.type
_entity_poly.pdbx_seq_one_letter_code
_entity_poly.pdbx_strand_id
1 'polypeptide(L)'
;MVRPCEMYVQEFKECTSKQGREHQMYIFGRHMNCSKWEEDKENCFKLRNGNDSSAAIKIIKHELIRREKRMAAAKNNDVWEYRTGPPDDWDKPLKGWMEQKENTNLTATQAVEKGRSCVIS
;
A
#
# COMPACT_ATOMS: atom_id res chain seq x y z
N MET A 1 14.14 -4.36 1.48
CA MET A 1 13.97 -3.02 0.85
C MET A 1 13.62 -2.04 1.96
N VAL A 2 14.30 -0.90 2.04
CA VAL A 2 14.14 0.09 3.12
C VAL A 2 13.23 1.23 2.61
N ARG A 3 12.15 1.54 3.35
CA ARG A 3 11.24 2.67 3.05
C ARG A 3 11.88 4.02 3.42
N PRO A 4 11.39 5.15 2.88
CA PRO A 4 11.80 6.48 3.32
C PRO A 4 11.59 6.68 4.82
N CYS A 5 12.45 7.46 5.48
CA CYS A 5 12.41 7.61 6.94
C CYS A 5 11.13 8.28 7.44
N GLU A 6 10.54 9.14 6.63
CA GLU A 6 9.28 9.84 6.89
C GLU A 6 8.13 8.84 7.11
N MET A 7 8.15 7.70 6.42
CA MET A 7 7.17 6.62 6.63
C MET A 7 7.30 6.03 8.03
N TYR A 8 8.51 5.72 8.50
CA TYR A 8 8.70 5.18 9.85
C TYR A 8 8.31 6.18 10.94
N VAL A 9 8.54 7.48 10.72
CA VAL A 9 8.06 8.54 11.62
C VAL A 9 6.54 8.55 11.70
N GLN A 10 5.87 8.50 10.55
CA GLN A 10 4.40 8.49 10.50
C GLN A 10 3.82 7.23 11.17
N GLU A 11 4.40 6.06 10.91
CA GLU A 11 3.97 4.79 11.49
C GLU A 11 4.15 4.76 13.02
N PHE A 12 5.29 5.27 13.51
CA PHE A 12 5.52 5.42 14.94
C PHE A 12 4.51 6.38 15.57
N LYS A 13 4.29 7.55 14.94
CA LYS A 13 3.32 8.54 15.38
C LYS A 13 1.92 7.92 15.45
N GLU A 14 1.49 7.22 14.42
CA GLU A 14 0.19 6.54 14.39
C GLU A 14 0.07 5.47 15.48
N CYS A 15 1.11 4.66 15.68
CA CYS A 15 1.10 3.65 16.74
C CYS A 15 0.93 4.26 18.15
N THR A 16 1.50 5.44 18.37
CA THR A 16 1.46 6.16 19.67
C THR A 16 0.29 7.13 19.83
N SER A 17 -0.35 7.55 18.74
CA SER A 17 -1.41 8.56 18.77
C SER A 17 -2.64 8.05 19.51
N LYS A 18 -3.43 8.96 20.10
CA LYS A 18 -4.67 8.59 20.80
C LYS A 18 -5.62 7.82 19.87
N GLN A 19 -5.82 8.30 18.65
CA GLN A 19 -6.65 7.65 17.64
C GLN A 19 -6.11 6.27 17.26
N GLY A 20 -4.79 6.13 17.08
CA GLY A 20 -4.18 4.84 16.78
C GLY A 20 -4.26 3.85 17.95
N ARG A 21 -4.22 4.33 19.21
CA ARG A 21 -4.45 3.49 20.39
C ARG A 21 -5.90 3.01 20.47
N GLU A 22 -6.86 3.88 20.21
CA GLU A 22 -8.28 3.50 20.11
C GLU A 22 -8.49 2.45 19.02
N HIS A 23 -7.88 2.62 17.84
CA HIS A 23 -7.93 1.65 16.75
C HIS A 23 -7.29 0.30 17.12
N GLN A 24 -6.16 0.31 17.82
CA GLN A 24 -5.51 -0.92 18.32
C GLN A 24 -6.40 -1.65 19.32
N MET A 25 -7.05 -0.94 20.24
CA MET A 25 -8.03 -1.54 21.15
C MET A 25 -9.21 -2.14 20.39
N TYR A 26 -9.72 -1.45 19.37
CA TYR A 26 -10.82 -1.94 18.56
C TYR A 26 -10.48 -3.25 17.81
N ILE A 27 -9.30 -3.33 17.18
CA ILE A 27 -8.92 -4.52 16.40
C ILE A 27 -8.38 -5.65 17.28
N PHE A 28 -7.49 -5.34 18.23
CA PHE A 28 -6.72 -6.35 18.97
C PHE A 28 -7.15 -6.51 20.43
N GLY A 29 -8.02 -5.64 20.95
CA GLY A 29 -8.41 -5.61 22.36
C GLY A 29 -7.31 -5.14 23.32
N ARG A 30 -6.17 -4.69 22.80
CA ARG A 30 -5.01 -4.24 23.60
C ARG A 30 -4.16 -3.22 22.85
N HIS A 31 -3.41 -2.41 23.60
CA HIS A 31 -2.37 -1.55 23.04
C HIS A 31 -1.17 -2.39 22.59
N MET A 32 -0.71 -2.16 21.36
CA MET A 32 0.43 -2.86 20.80
C MET A 32 1.75 -2.20 21.20
N ASN A 33 2.82 -2.99 21.27
CA ASN A 33 4.15 -2.45 21.56
C ASN A 33 4.69 -1.70 20.32
N CYS A 34 4.90 -0.38 20.45
CA CYS A 34 5.39 0.51 19.39
C CYS A 34 6.91 0.61 19.31
N SER A 35 7.67 -0.01 20.22
CA SER A 35 9.15 0.11 20.27
C SER A 35 9.83 -0.36 18.98
N LYS A 36 9.23 -1.30 18.23
CA LYS A 36 9.76 -1.73 16.92
C LYS A 36 9.72 -0.60 15.89
N TRP A 37 8.67 0.22 15.90
CA TRP A 37 8.57 1.37 15.01
C TRP A 37 9.52 2.49 15.41
N GLU A 38 9.75 2.65 16.71
CA GLU A 38 10.74 3.57 17.26
C GLU A 38 12.17 3.19 16.83
N GLU A 39 12.53 1.92 17.01
CA GLU A 39 13.84 1.39 16.61
C GLU A 39 14.05 1.56 15.09
N ASP A 40 13.06 1.23 14.27
CA ASP A 40 13.17 1.38 12.81
C ASP A 40 13.29 2.83 12.38
N LYS A 41 12.56 3.74 13.03
CA LYS A 41 12.68 5.18 12.83
C LYS A 41 14.11 5.65 13.12
N GLU A 42 14.66 5.29 14.28
CA GLU A 42 16.03 5.66 14.66
C GLU A 42 17.08 5.07 13.73
N ASN A 43 16.98 3.77 13.44
CA ASN A 43 17.89 3.08 12.53
C ASN A 43 17.82 3.68 11.12
N CYS A 44 16.65 4.14 10.67
CA CYS A 44 16.53 4.79 9.36
C CYS A 44 17.32 6.10 9.31
N PHE A 45 17.22 6.95 10.34
CA PHE A 45 18.00 8.18 10.40
C PHE A 45 19.50 7.92 10.55
N LYS A 46 19.90 6.87 11.30
CA LYS A 46 21.31 6.43 11.36
C LYS A 46 21.83 6.01 10.00
N LEU A 47 21.04 5.23 9.25
CA LEU A 47 21.37 4.84 7.89
C LEU A 47 21.46 6.06 6.96
N ARG A 48 20.52 7.00 7.04
CA ARG A 48 20.48 8.19 6.20
C ARG A 48 21.67 9.13 6.42
N ASN A 49 22.07 9.31 7.67
CA ASN A 49 23.10 10.29 8.05
C ASN A 49 24.52 9.70 8.08
N GLY A 50 24.66 8.40 8.40
CA GLY A 50 25.95 7.75 8.63
C GLY A 50 26.21 6.50 7.80
N ASN A 51 25.32 6.13 6.87
CA ASN A 51 25.41 4.95 6.01
C ASN A 51 25.70 3.63 6.77
N ASP A 52 25.11 3.48 7.96
CA ASP A 52 25.31 2.33 8.82
C ASP A 52 24.64 1.07 8.26
N SER A 53 25.44 0.15 7.73
CA SER A 53 24.98 -1.13 7.18
C SER A 53 24.27 -2.02 8.22
N SER A 54 24.64 -1.92 9.50
CA SER A 54 24.01 -2.71 10.57
C SER A 54 22.57 -2.24 10.83
N ALA A 55 22.34 -0.92 10.78
CA ALA A 55 21.02 -0.32 10.88
C ALA A 55 20.13 -0.75 9.69
N ALA A 56 20.68 -0.78 8.47
CA ALA A 56 19.95 -1.27 7.30
C ALA A 56 19.50 -2.74 7.46
N ILE A 57 20.38 -3.61 7.96
CA ILE A 57 20.07 -5.03 8.17
C ILE A 57 18.91 -5.20 9.17
N LYS A 58 18.89 -4.44 10.27
CA LYS A 58 17.82 -4.49 11.26
C LYS A 58 16.47 -4.10 10.65
N ILE A 59 16.43 -2.98 9.93
CA ILE A 59 15.21 -2.51 9.25
C ILE A 59 14.71 -3.56 8.26
N ILE A 60 15.62 -4.13 7.44
CA ILE A 60 15.26 -5.16 6.46
C ILE A 60 14.64 -6.38 7.15
N LYS A 61 15.22 -6.84 8.27
CA LYS A 61 14.65 -7.96 9.04
C LYS A 61 13.23 -7.66 9.52
N HIS A 62 12.98 -6.47 10.05
CA HIS A 62 11.64 -6.07 10.49
C HIS A 62 10.64 -5.97 9.33
N GLU A 63 11.05 -5.42 8.19
CA GLU A 63 10.21 -5.34 6.99
C GLU A 63 9.86 -6.72 6.42
N LEU A 64 10.80 -7.67 6.45
CA LEU A 64 10.53 -9.06 6.04
C LEU A 64 9.47 -9.70 6.94
N ILE A 65 9.57 -9.52 8.26
CA ILE A 65 8.57 -10.02 9.22
C ILE A 65 7.19 -9.38 8.95
N ARG A 66 7.14 -8.07 8.66
CA ARG A 66 5.87 -7.38 8.33
C ARG A 66 5.26 -7.91 7.05
N ARG A 67 6.08 -8.16 6.01
CA ARG A 67 5.63 -8.74 4.75
C ARG A 67 5.06 -10.14 4.95
N GLU A 68 5.76 -10.98 5.72
CA GLU A 68 5.32 -12.33 6.04
C GLU A 68 3.97 -12.31 6.77
N LYS A 69 3.80 -11.46 7.79
CA LYS A 69 2.53 -11.30 8.50
C LYS A 69 1.37 -10.88 7.59
N ARG A 70 1.61 -9.94 6.66
CA ARG A 70 0.59 -9.53 5.68
C ARG A 70 0.20 -10.67 4.75
N MET A 71 1.17 -11.48 4.33
CA MET A 71 0.95 -12.63 3.46
C MET A 71 0.30 -13.81 4.19
N ALA A 72 0.53 -13.96 5.50
CA ALA A 72 0.04 -15.11 6.28
C ALA A 72 -1.48 -15.24 6.23
N ALA A 73 -2.22 -14.13 6.31
CA ALA A 73 -3.69 -14.16 6.27
C ALA A 73 -4.21 -14.75 4.95
N ALA A 74 -3.58 -14.42 3.82
CA ALA A 74 -3.98 -14.94 2.52
C ALA A 74 -3.44 -16.35 2.27
N LYS A 75 -2.26 -16.70 2.80
CA LYS A 75 -1.70 -18.07 2.71
C LYS A 75 -2.45 -19.09 3.57
N ASN A 76 -2.95 -18.67 4.72
CA ASN A 76 -3.68 -19.53 5.66
C ASN A 76 -5.18 -19.60 5.35
N ASN A 77 -5.62 -18.98 4.25
CA ASN A 77 -7.01 -19.02 3.82
C ASN A 77 -7.29 -20.38 3.14
N ASP A 78 -8.38 -21.02 3.53
CA ASP A 78 -8.87 -22.29 3.00
C ASP A 78 -9.97 -22.11 1.93
N VAL A 79 -10.54 -20.91 1.82
CA VAL A 79 -11.63 -20.60 0.89
C VAL A 79 -11.12 -20.19 -0.49
N TRP A 80 -9.99 -19.48 -0.57
CA TRP A 80 -9.50 -18.88 -1.81
C TRP A 80 -8.04 -19.26 -2.09
N GLU A 81 -7.79 -19.76 -3.29
CA GLU A 81 -6.43 -20.07 -3.76
C GLU A 81 -5.78 -18.86 -4.46
N TYR A 82 -4.45 -18.76 -4.33
CA TYR A 82 -3.69 -17.79 -5.08
C TYR A 82 -3.73 -18.11 -6.58
N ARG A 83 -4.13 -17.14 -7.39
CA ARG A 83 -4.11 -17.27 -8.85
C ARG A 83 -2.67 -17.37 -9.35
N THR A 84 -2.41 -18.33 -10.24
CA THR A 84 -1.12 -18.50 -10.92
C THR A 84 -0.93 -17.50 -12.07
N GLY A 85 -2.04 -17.02 -12.64
CA GLY A 85 -2.06 -16.03 -13.71
C GLY A 85 -3.44 -15.40 -13.88
N PRO A 86 -3.56 -14.40 -14.77
CA PRO A 86 -4.86 -13.92 -15.19
C PRO A 86 -5.64 -15.05 -15.88
N PRO A 87 -6.99 -15.03 -15.84
CA PRO A 87 -7.80 -15.91 -16.68
C PRO A 87 -7.47 -15.73 -18.17
N ASP A 88 -7.63 -16.79 -18.98
CA ASP A 88 -7.36 -16.76 -20.44
C ASP A 88 -8.12 -15.66 -21.18
N ASP A 89 -9.27 -15.26 -20.65
CA ASP A 89 -10.17 -14.28 -21.25
C ASP A 89 -9.98 -12.86 -20.70
N TRP A 90 -8.93 -12.64 -19.92
CA TRP A 90 -8.70 -11.36 -19.23
C TRP A 90 -8.45 -10.19 -20.18
N ASP A 91 -7.83 -10.46 -21.33
CA ASP A 91 -7.49 -9.46 -22.36
C ASP A 91 -8.48 -9.44 -23.54
N LYS A 92 -9.57 -10.22 -23.47
CA LYS A 92 -10.59 -10.22 -24.53
C LYS A 92 -11.25 -8.84 -24.65
N PRO A 93 -11.61 -8.42 -25.87
CA PRO A 93 -12.34 -7.18 -26.07
C PRO A 93 -13.64 -7.20 -25.27
N LEU A 94 -14.06 -6.01 -24.83
CA LEU A 94 -15.33 -5.83 -24.13
C LEU A 94 -16.46 -6.38 -25.00
N LYS A 95 -17.45 -7.04 -24.38
CA LYS A 95 -18.64 -7.51 -25.09
C LYS A 95 -19.36 -6.31 -25.74
N GLY A 96 -19.98 -6.49 -26.90
CA GLY A 96 -20.57 -5.38 -27.67
C GLY A 96 -21.58 -4.50 -26.90
N TRP A 97 -22.32 -5.05 -25.92
CA TRP A 97 -23.22 -4.25 -25.06
C TRP A 97 -22.47 -3.40 -24.01
N MET A 98 -21.22 -3.73 -23.69
CA MET A 98 -20.32 -2.89 -22.87
C MET A 98 -19.54 -1.87 -23.72
N GLU A 99 -19.43 -2.09 -25.03
CA GLU A 99 -18.85 -1.12 -25.97
C GLU A 99 -19.81 0.01 -26.32
N GLN A 100 -21.11 -0.19 -26.13
CA GLN A 100 -22.14 0.84 -26.22
C GLN A 100 -21.98 1.85 -25.06
N LYS A 101 -20.98 2.72 -25.19
CA LYS A 101 -20.76 3.88 -24.31
C LYS A 101 -21.74 5.01 -24.62
N GLU A 102 -23.00 4.68 -24.89
CA GLU A 102 -24.01 5.71 -25.10
C GLU A 102 -24.35 6.34 -23.73
N ASN A 103 -24.14 7.65 -23.62
CA ASN A 103 -24.51 8.46 -22.45
C ASN A 103 -23.78 8.16 -21.13
N THR A 104 -22.51 7.72 -21.19
CA THR A 104 -21.69 7.60 -19.97
C THR A 104 -21.02 8.94 -19.62
N ASN A 105 -20.81 9.20 -18.33
CA ASN A 105 -20.07 10.38 -17.87
C ASN A 105 -18.63 10.42 -18.44
N LEU A 106 -18.03 9.25 -18.70
CA LEU A 106 -16.70 9.11 -19.29
C LEU A 106 -16.65 9.59 -20.75
N THR A 107 -17.68 9.34 -21.54
CA THR A 107 -17.78 9.87 -22.91
C THR A 107 -18.01 11.38 -22.93
N ALA A 108 -18.77 11.91 -21.96
CA ALA A 108 -18.96 13.34 -21.82
C ALA A 108 -17.65 14.07 -21.47
N THR A 109 -16.84 13.53 -20.54
CA THR A 109 -15.54 14.13 -20.19
C THR A 109 -14.53 14.06 -21.33
N GLN A 110 -14.47 12.93 -22.05
CA GLN A 110 -13.57 12.78 -23.21
C GLN A 110 -13.92 13.73 -24.36
N ALA A 111 -15.21 14.03 -24.59
CA ALA A 111 -15.65 15.02 -25.57
C ALA A 111 -15.24 16.44 -25.17
N VAL A 112 -15.36 16.79 -23.89
CA VAL A 112 -14.92 18.08 -23.34
C VAL A 112 -13.40 18.27 -23.48
N GLU A 113 -12.61 17.24 -23.19
CA GLU A 113 -11.15 17.30 -23.33
C GLU A 113 -10.69 17.46 -24.79
N LYS A 114 -11.31 16.72 -25.73
CA LYS A 114 -11.04 16.88 -27.17
C LYS A 114 -11.42 18.26 -27.69
N GLY A 115 -12.52 18.84 -27.20
CA GLY A 115 -12.94 20.21 -27.55
C GLY A 115 -11.96 21.28 -27.05
N ARG A 116 -11.30 21.06 -25.91
CA ARG A 116 -10.28 21.98 -25.36
C ARG A 116 -8.95 21.94 -26.11
N SER A 117 -8.63 20.82 -26.77
CA SER A 117 -7.42 20.67 -27.57
C SER A 117 -7.41 21.47 -28.87
N CYS A 118 -8.57 21.94 -29.36
CA CYS A 118 -8.69 22.63 -30.65
C CYS A 118 -8.59 24.17 -30.57
N VAL A 119 -8.16 24.76 -29.44
CA VAL A 119 -8.07 26.22 -29.27
C VAL A 119 -6.62 26.72 -29.15
N ILE A 120 -5.65 25.97 -29.70
CA ILE A 120 -4.27 26.47 -29.86
C ILE A 120 -3.85 26.27 -31.32
N SER A 121 -4.20 27.25 -32.15
CA SER A 121 -3.59 27.54 -33.45
C SER A 121 -3.71 29.03 -33.71
#